data_AF-A0A520Z457-F1
#
_entry.id   AF-A0A520Z457-F1
#
_cell.length_a   1.000
_cell.length_b   1.000
_cell.length_c   1.000
_cell.angle_alpha   90.00
_cell.angle_beta   90.00
_cell.angle_gamma   90.00
#
_symmetry.space_group_name_H-M   'P 1'
#
loop_
_entity.id
_entity.type
_entity.pdbx_description
1 polymer ?
#
loop_
_entity_poly.entity_id
_entity_poly.type
_entity_poly.pdbx_seq_one_letter_code
_entity_poly.pdbx_strand_id
1 'polypeptide(L)'
;MKKFFETLSNIWKIEELRNRIIITLGLLLVYRFGCQIVLPGIDTTQLAELTSNTDSGILGILNAFTGGAFANASIFALGIMPYISASIVVQLMGIAIPYLQKLQKEGESGRKTINQITRWLTIGICIVQAPAYLYSLGALGVPDSAFVLGKGLDFIVPSVIILVTGCVFAMWLGEKITDKGIGNGISLLIMIGIIATLPQSFVQEFISRTANNTGGLMFILIEVILWFLVILASVLLVMATRQIPVQYARRTASGGYEKNVMGSRQYIPLKLNASGVMPIIFAQAIMFAPGLIGKTFNSTAVGQWMEVQFQDIFGLAYNILFALLIIIFTYFYTAITVPTNKMADDLKRSGGFIPGIRPGKETGDFLDKIMSLITLPGSIFLALLAVLPAIVVKLMDVQAGWALFYGGTSLLIMVGVAIDTVQQVNAYLLNRHYDGLMKSGKNRKVA
;
A
#
# COMPACT_ATOMS: atom_id res chain seq x y z
N MET A 1 -26.52 9.24 5.80
CA MET A 1 -26.39 10.06 4.58
C MET A 1 -26.17 11.55 4.84
N LYS A 2 -26.94 12.24 5.70
CA LYS A 2 -26.71 13.67 6.02
C LYS A 2 -25.29 13.98 6.52
N LYS A 3 -24.74 13.16 7.42
CA LYS A 3 -23.36 13.31 7.91
C LYS A 3 -22.29 13.24 6.82
N PHE A 4 -22.48 12.45 5.75
CA PHE A 4 -21.51 12.30 4.65
C PHE A 4 -21.48 13.53 3.74
N PHE A 5 -22.67 14.04 3.38
CA PHE A 5 -22.79 15.30 2.63
C PHE A 5 -22.36 16.51 3.46
N GLU A 6 -22.59 16.50 4.78
CA GLU A 6 -22.08 17.50 5.70
C GLU A 6 -20.55 17.45 5.81
N THR A 7 -19.91 16.27 5.91
CA THR A 7 -18.43 16.19 5.87
C THR A 7 -17.88 16.64 4.52
N LEU A 8 -18.50 16.27 3.40
CA LEU A 8 -18.07 16.72 2.07
C LEU A 8 -18.20 18.24 1.91
N SER A 9 -19.32 18.81 2.40
CA SER A 9 -19.55 20.26 2.42
C SER A 9 -18.56 20.98 3.35
N ASN A 10 -18.27 20.43 4.53
CA ASN A 10 -17.32 21.00 5.48
C ASN A 10 -15.87 20.92 4.97
N ILE A 11 -15.51 19.83 4.26
CA ILE A 11 -14.24 19.70 3.54
C ILE A 11 -14.08 20.85 2.53
N TRP A 12 -15.14 21.16 1.79
CA TRP A 12 -15.08 22.18 0.74
C TRP A 12 -15.17 23.62 1.27
N LYS A 13 -15.72 23.82 2.47
CA LYS A 13 -15.70 25.11 3.19
C LYS A 13 -14.32 25.49 3.73
N ILE A 14 -13.40 24.54 3.88
CA ILE A 14 -12.08 24.80 4.44
C ILE A 14 -11.09 25.06 3.30
N GLU A 15 -10.73 26.32 3.11
CA GLU A 15 -9.85 26.76 2.02
C GLU A 15 -8.49 26.05 2.00
N GLU A 16 -7.87 25.82 3.16
CA GLU A 16 -6.58 25.10 3.22
C GLU A 16 -6.71 23.64 2.79
N LEU A 17 -7.76 22.95 3.24
CA LEU A 17 -8.00 21.54 2.93
C LEU A 17 -8.42 21.37 1.46
N ARG A 18 -9.24 22.29 0.94
CA ARG A 18 -9.55 22.42 -0.49
C ARG A 18 -8.29 22.57 -1.32
N ASN A 19 -7.39 23.49 -0.95
CA ASN A 19 -6.15 23.71 -1.71
C ASN A 19 -5.26 22.46 -1.70
N ARG A 20 -5.14 21.76 -0.57
CA ARG A 20 -4.41 20.48 -0.49
C ARG A 20 -5.04 19.40 -1.39
N ILE A 21 -6.37 19.26 -1.40
CA ILE A 21 -7.08 18.31 -2.29
C ILE A 21 -6.84 18.66 -3.75
N ILE A 22 -6.95 19.93 -4.14
CA ILE A 22 -6.75 20.36 -5.53
C ILE A 22 -5.31 20.10 -5.96
N ILE A 23 -4.32 20.38 -5.11
CA ILE A 23 -2.91 20.06 -5.39
C ILE A 23 -2.73 18.55 -5.56
N THR A 24 -3.28 17.74 -4.66
CA THR A 24 -3.22 16.27 -4.77
C THR A 24 -3.84 15.79 -6.09
N LEU A 25 -5.07 16.21 -6.41
CA LEU A 25 -5.75 15.82 -7.66
C LEU A 25 -5.00 16.31 -8.90
N GLY A 26 -4.46 17.53 -8.87
CA GLY A 26 -3.66 18.08 -9.97
C GLY A 26 -2.38 17.27 -10.23
N LEU A 27 -1.65 16.91 -9.17
CA LEU A 27 -0.44 16.07 -9.29
C LEU A 27 -0.77 14.64 -9.72
N LEU A 28 -1.89 14.08 -9.26
CA LEU A 28 -2.39 12.77 -9.72
C LEU A 28 -2.78 12.80 -11.22
N LEU A 29 -3.37 13.90 -11.70
CA LEU A 29 -3.69 14.08 -13.11
C LEU A 29 -2.41 14.14 -13.95
N VAL A 30 -1.38 14.85 -13.51
CA VAL A 30 -0.06 14.89 -14.17
C VAL A 30 0.56 13.50 -14.25
N TYR A 31 0.52 12.72 -13.15
CA TYR A 31 0.98 11.34 -13.16
C TYR A 31 0.22 10.51 -14.20
N ARG A 32 -1.12 10.64 -14.23
CA ARG A 32 -1.96 9.89 -15.16
C ARG A 32 -1.69 10.24 -16.62
N PHE A 33 -1.48 11.52 -16.91
CA PHE A 33 -1.13 11.98 -18.24
C PHE A 33 0.19 11.35 -18.71
N GLY A 34 1.23 11.33 -17.86
CA GLY A 34 2.49 10.71 -18.25
C GLY A 34 2.44 9.18 -18.38
N CYS A 35 1.48 8.49 -17.73
CA CYS A 35 1.23 7.06 -17.98
C CYS A 35 0.72 6.77 -19.40
N GLN A 36 0.21 7.78 -20.12
CA GLN A 36 -0.26 7.67 -21.51
C GLN A 36 0.80 8.09 -22.53
N ILE A 37 1.87 8.78 -22.10
CA ILE A 37 2.96 9.17 -23.00
C ILE A 37 3.87 7.97 -23.20
N VAL A 38 3.89 7.44 -24.43
CA VAL A 38 4.67 6.27 -24.81
C VAL A 38 6.14 6.64 -25.03
N LEU A 39 7.04 5.70 -24.75
CA LEU A 39 8.47 5.88 -25.00
C LEU A 39 8.73 6.16 -26.49
N PRO A 40 9.55 7.18 -26.82
CA PRO A 40 9.94 7.47 -28.19
C PRO A 40 10.65 6.26 -28.81
N GLY A 41 10.14 5.76 -29.94
CA GLY A 41 10.70 4.61 -30.65
C GLY A 41 9.93 3.31 -30.51
N ILE A 42 8.80 3.31 -29.79
CA ILE A 42 7.88 2.18 -29.68
C ILE A 42 6.54 2.51 -30.37
N ASP A 43 6.08 1.66 -31.28
CA ASP A 43 4.77 1.80 -31.95
C ASP A 43 3.63 1.25 -31.07
N THR A 44 2.75 2.14 -30.62
CA THR A 44 1.60 1.83 -29.76
C THR A 44 0.59 0.87 -30.37
N THR A 45 0.52 0.77 -31.69
CA THR A 45 -0.45 -0.10 -32.38
C THR A 45 -0.06 -1.57 -32.32
N GLN A 46 1.23 -1.86 -32.18
CA GLN A 46 1.79 -3.20 -32.07
C GLN A 46 1.93 -3.68 -30.60
N LEU A 47 1.51 -2.85 -29.63
CA LEU A 47 1.50 -3.18 -28.20
C LEU A 47 0.22 -3.90 -27.75
N ALA A 48 -0.74 -4.11 -28.66
CA ALA A 48 -1.96 -4.85 -28.35
C ALA A 48 -1.67 -6.29 -27.91
N GLU A 49 -0.70 -6.96 -28.53
CA GLU A 49 -0.25 -8.31 -28.14
C GLU A 49 0.46 -8.33 -26.79
N LEU A 50 1.26 -7.28 -26.49
CA LEU A 50 1.86 -7.14 -25.17
C LEU A 50 0.77 -6.93 -24.10
N THR A 51 -0.26 -6.16 -24.41
CA THR A 51 -1.40 -5.92 -23.49
C THR A 51 -2.15 -7.23 -23.22
N SER A 52 -2.46 -8.02 -24.25
CA SER A 52 -3.15 -9.31 -24.08
C SER A 52 -2.33 -10.34 -23.31
N ASN A 53 -1.01 -10.36 -23.49
CA ASN A 53 -0.11 -11.28 -22.77
C ASN A 53 0.14 -10.80 -21.32
N THR A 54 0.15 -9.48 -21.10
CA THR A 54 0.37 -8.84 -19.79
C THR A 54 -0.83 -8.97 -18.85
N ASP A 55 -2.03 -9.20 -19.38
CA ASP A 55 -3.25 -9.43 -18.57
C ASP A 55 -3.20 -10.74 -17.76
N SER A 56 -2.20 -11.60 -17.98
CA SER A 56 -2.01 -12.87 -17.28
C SER A 56 -0.76 -12.89 -16.38
N GLY A 57 -0.90 -13.45 -15.17
CA GLY A 57 0.20 -13.70 -14.23
C GLY A 57 0.79 -12.45 -13.56
N ILE A 58 2.06 -12.55 -13.16
CA ILE A 58 2.76 -11.55 -12.34
C ILE A 58 2.88 -10.17 -13.00
N LEU A 59 2.85 -10.14 -14.33
CA LEU A 59 2.88 -8.92 -15.14
C LEU A 59 1.56 -8.13 -15.02
N GLY A 60 0.43 -8.81 -14.80
CA GLY A 60 -0.86 -8.16 -14.57
C GLY A 60 -0.88 -7.35 -13.27
N ILE A 61 -0.25 -7.85 -12.20
CA ILE A 61 -0.08 -7.10 -10.94
C ILE A 61 0.81 -5.87 -11.15
N LEU A 62 1.92 -6.03 -11.87
CA LEU A 62 2.81 -4.91 -12.21
C LEU A 62 2.05 -3.85 -13.03
N ASN A 63 1.22 -4.28 -13.98
CA ASN A 63 0.41 -3.39 -14.80
C ASN A 63 -0.67 -2.66 -13.98
N ALA A 64 -1.32 -3.36 -13.04
CA ALA A 64 -2.29 -2.75 -12.14
C ALA A 64 -1.66 -1.69 -11.23
N PHE A 65 -0.45 -1.92 -10.70
CA PHE A 65 0.24 -0.97 -9.83
C PHE A 65 0.79 0.25 -10.58
N THR A 66 1.15 0.07 -11.84
CA THR A 66 1.61 1.15 -12.73
C THR A 66 0.45 1.85 -13.44
N GLY A 67 -0.78 1.34 -13.30
CA GLY A 67 -1.99 1.90 -13.91
C GLY A 67 -2.05 1.73 -15.42
N GLY A 68 -1.53 0.64 -15.98
CA GLY A 68 -1.48 0.43 -17.43
C GLY A 68 -0.22 0.97 -18.11
N ALA A 69 0.63 1.69 -17.36
CA ALA A 69 1.85 2.29 -17.88
C ALA A 69 2.89 1.24 -18.34
N PHE A 70 2.90 0.06 -17.71
CA PHE A 70 3.75 -1.07 -18.09
C PHE A 70 3.29 -1.70 -19.41
N ALA A 71 1.98 -1.91 -19.59
CA ALA A 71 1.42 -2.46 -20.82
C ALA A 71 1.55 -1.50 -22.02
N ASN A 72 1.49 -0.19 -21.78
CA ASN A 72 1.61 0.83 -22.83
C ASN A 72 3.06 1.28 -23.10
N ALA A 73 4.07 0.64 -22.50
CA ALA A 73 5.48 1.04 -22.57
C ALA A 73 5.68 2.57 -22.43
N SER A 74 5.05 3.15 -21.41
CA SER A 74 5.08 4.59 -21.17
C SER A 74 6.38 5.08 -20.52
N ILE A 75 6.57 6.40 -20.46
CA ILE A 75 7.68 7.03 -19.71
C ILE A 75 7.67 6.61 -18.24
N PHE A 76 6.49 6.24 -17.69
CA PHE A 76 6.34 5.71 -16.35
C PHE A 76 6.16 4.18 -16.31
N ALA A 77 6.70 3.43 -17.28
CA ALA A 77 6.51 1.97 -17.32
C ALA A 77 6.98 1.23 -16.06
N LEU A 78 8.06 1.70 -15.42
CA LEU A 78 8.52 1.17 -14.12
C LEU A 78 7.68 1.67 -12.94
N GLY A 79 6.90 2.74 -13.15
CA GLY A 79 6.09 3.42 -12.15
C GLY A 79 6.90 3.82 -10.92
N ILE A 80 6.37 3.48 -9.75
CA ILE A 80 6.96 3.79 -8.44
C ILE A 80 7.61 2.54 -7.82
N MET A 81 7.62 1.42 -8.54
CA MET A 81 8.11 0.14 -8.02
C MET A 81 9.58 0.16 -7.61
N PRO A 82 10.51 0.77 -8.38
CA PRO A 82 11.90 0.88 -7.95
C PRO A 82 12.06 1.62 -6.62
N TYR A 83 11.22 2.64 -6.39
CA TYR A 83 11.19 3.36 -5.12
C TYR A 83 10.63 2.50 -3.99
N ILE A 84 9.56 1.73 -4.26
CA ILE A 84 9.03 0.79 -3.28
C ILE A 84 10.15 -0.19 -2.89
N SER A 85 10.81 -0.84 -3.84
CA SER A 85 11.93 -1.75 -3.56
C SER A 85 13.07 -1.07 -2.80
N ALA A 86 13.44 0.17 -3.14
CA ALA A 86 14.45 0.91 -2.40
C ALA A 86 14.02 1.19 -0.94
N SER A 87 12.77 1.63 -0.73
CA SER A 87 12.25 1.94 0.61
C SER A 87 12.20 0.69 1.49
N ILE A 88 11.86 -0.45 0.89
CA ILE A 88 11.87 -1.76 1.51
C ILE A 88 13.28 -2.11 1.99
N VAL A 89 14.27 -1.98 1.09
CA VAL A 89 15.67 -2.29 1.41
C VAL A 89 16.20 -1.38 2.51
N VAL A 90 15.96 -0.07 2.42
CA VAL A 90 16.39 0.89 3.45
C VAL A 90 15.72 0.62 4.79
N GLN A 91 14.45 0.22 4.81
CA GLN A 91 13.74 -0.09 6.05
C GLN A 91 14.27 -1.37 6.70
N LEU A 92 14.61 -2.39 5.91
CA LEU A 92 15.28 -3.61 6.38
C LEU A 92 16.71 -3.34 6.87
N MET A 93 17.49 -2.56 6.11
CA MET A 93 18.82 -2.10 6.53
C MET A 93 18.74 -1.23 7.78
N GLY A 94 17.65 -0.50 7.96
CA GLY A 94 17.34 0.26 9.16
C GLY A 94 17.36 -0.57 10.43
N ILE A 95 17.11 -1.87 10.33
CA ILE A 95 17.11 -2.79 11.46
C ILE A 95 18.50 -3.37 11.68
N ALA A 96 19.20 -3.74 10.60
CA ALA A 96 20.53 -4.34 10.68
C ALA A 96 21.64 -3.33 11.01
N ILE A 97 21.49 -2.07 10.59
CA ILE A 97 22.53 -1.06 10.66
C ILE A 97 22.22 -0.03 11.77
N PRO A 98 23.03 0.04 12.84
CA PRO A 98 22.78 0.93 13.98
C PRO A 98 22.84 2.41 13.62
N TYR A 99 23.56 2.79 12.55
CA TYR A 99 23.55 4.16 12.03
C TYR A 99 22.17 4.59 11.54
N LEU A 100 21.49 3.75 10.75
CA LEU A 100 20.14 4.02 10.28
C LEU A 100 19.12 4.01 11.43
N GLN A 101 19.32 3.15 12.45
CA GLN A 101 18.50 3.19 13.67
C GLN A 101 18.63 4.50 14.43
N LYS A 102 19.84 5.09 14.49
CA LYS A 102 20.06 6.41 15.11
C LYS A 102 19.33 7.51 14.33
N LEU A 103 19.45 7.51 13.01
CA LEU A 103 18.72 8.46 12.16
C LEU A 103 17.20 8.34 12.35
N GLN A 104 16.64 7.14 12.51
CA GLN A 104 15.20 6.98 12.81
C GLN A 104 14.79 7.62 14.15
N LYS A 105 15.72 7.78 15.11
CA LYS A 105 15.47 8.39 16.42
C LYS A 105 15.65 9.92 16.43
N GLU A 106 16.32 10.49 15.43
CA GLU A 106 16.58 11.93 15.31
C GLU A 106 15.36 12.74 14.83
N GLY A 107 14.22 12.09 14.59
CA GLY A 107 12.97 12.76 14.24
C GLY A 107 12.91 13.20 12.77
N GLU A 108 12.51 14.45 12.51
CA GLU A 108 12.31 14.94 11.14
C GLU A 108 13.61 15.06 10.33
N SER A 109 14.72 15.45 10.96
CA SER A 109 16.02 15.55 10.28
C SER A 109 16.48 14.18 9.78
N GLY A 110 16.42 13.17 10.65
CA GLY A 110 16.79 11.81 10.31
C GLY A 110 15.87 11.17 9.26
N ARG A 111 14.57 11.46 9.29
CA ARG A 111 13.63 11.06 8.22
C ARG A 111 14.01 11.63 6.85
N LYS A 112 14.44 12.90 6.79
CA LYS A 112 14.90 13.51 5.53
C LYS A 112 16.15 12.80 4.99
N THR A 113 17.11 12.46 5.86
CA THR A 113 18.31 11.71 5.47
C THR A 113 17.98 10.31 4.97
N ILE A 114 17.09 9.59 5.65
CA ILE A 114 16.62 8.25 5.21
C ILE A 114 15.93 8.34 3.84
N ASN A 115 15.13 9.37 3.61
CA ASN A 115 14.50 9.60 2.30
C ASN A 115 15.53 9.90 1.21
N GLN A 116 16.59 10.65 1.51
CA GLN A 116 17.70 10.88 0.57
C GLN A 116 18.43 9.58 0.22
N ILE A 117 18.72 8.73 1.21
CA ILE A 117 19.33 7.40 0.97
C ILE A 117 18.43 6.56 0.07
N THR A 118 17.12 6.55 0.37
CA THR A 118 16.12 5.83 -0.43
C THR A 118 16.07 6.34 -1.87
N ARG A 119 16.19 7.65 -2.06
CA ARG A 119 16.24 8.28 -3.39
C ARG A 119 17.46 7.83 -4.20
N TRP A 120 18.64 7.88 -3.61
CA TRP A 120 19.86 7.43 -4.29
C TRP A 120 19.82 5.95 -4.62
N LEU A 121 19.30 5.13 -3.71
CA LEU A 121 19.11 3.70 -3.94
C LEU A 121 18.09 3.44 -5.06
N THR A 122 17.01 4.23 -5.11
CA THR A 122 16.00 4.15 -6.19
C THR A 122 16.62 4.39 -7.54
N ILE A 123 17.45 5.44 -7.69
CA ILE A 123 18.15 5.75 -8.93
C ILE A 123 19.06 4.57 -9.33
N GLY A 124 19.81 4.02 -8.37
CA GLY A 124 20.66 2.84 -8.61
C GLY A 124 19.87 1.63 -9.10
N ILE A 125 18.71 1.34 -8.47
CA ILE A 125 17.82 0.24 -8.88
C ILE A 125 17.25 0.50 -10.28
N CYS A 126 16.82 1.73 -10.60
CA CYS A 126 16.30 2.08 -11.91
C CYS A 126 17.33 1.88 -13.03
N ILE A 127 18.60 2.21 -12.78
CA ILE A 127 19.66 2.02 -13.78
C ILE A 127 19.82 0.54 -14.15
N VAL A 128 19.57 -0.38 -13.21
CA VAL A 128 19.64 -1.83 -13.46
C VAL A 128 18.32 -2.37 -14.03
N GLN A 129 17.18 -1.92 -13.51
CA GLN A 129 15.86 -2.40 -13.93
C GLN A 129 15.41 -1.87 -15.29
N ALA A 130 15.75 -0.63 -15.66
CA ALA A 130 15.31 -0.04 -16.93
C ALA A 130 15.85 -0.80 -18.16
N PRO A 131 17.15 -1.15 -18.24
CA PRO A 131 17.64 -2.03 -19.31
C PRO A 131 16.98 -3.40 -19.29
N ALA A 132 16.84 -4.01 -18.11
CA ALA A 132 16.21 -5.34 -17.97
C ALA A 132 14.76 -5.35 -18.47
N TYR A 133 14.02 -4.27 -18.24
CA TYR A 133 12.68 -4.07 -18.78
C TYR A 133 12.69 -3.92 -20.30
N LEU A 134 13.57 -3.10 -20.86
CA LEU A 134 13.65 -2.92 -22.31
C LEU A 134 14.03 -4.21 -23.05
N TYR A 135 14.93 -5.03 -22.48
CA TYR A 135 15.26 -6.34 -23.02
C TYR A 135 14.10 -7.33 -22.88
N SER A 136 13.35 -7.29 -21.77
CA SER A 136 12.21 -8.18 -21.57
C SER A 136 11.06 -7.87 -22.50
N LEU A 137 10.85 -6.62 -22.93
CA LEU A 137 9.81 -6.27 -23.91
C LEU A 137 9.91 -7.10 -25.21
N GLY A 138 11.13 -7.31 -25.72
CA GLY A 138 11.34 -8.16 -26.91
C GLY A 138 11.05 -9.64 -26.66
N ALA A 139 11.22 -10.12 -25.43
CA ALA A 139 10.89 -11.50 -25.04
C ALA A 139 9.40 -11.68 -24.68
N LEU A 140 8.68 -10.59 -24.40
CA LEU A 140 7.26 -10.57 -24.04
C LEU A 140 6.33 -10.47 -25.27
N GLY A 141 6.88 -10.63 -26.47
CA GLY A 141 6.12 -10.71 -27.71
C GLY A 141 6.00 -9.39 -28.48
N VAL A 142 6.73 -8.32 -28.12
CA VAL A 142 6.80 -7.11 -28.95
C VAL A 142 7.60 -7.43 -30.22
N PRO A 143 7.00 -7.35 -31.42
CA PRO A 143 7.72 -7.61 -32.67
C PRO A 143 8.91 -6.68 -32.83
N ASP A 144 9.98 -7.14 -33.49
CA ASP A 144 11.14 -6.28 -33.84
C ASP A 144 10.72 -5.04 -34.65
N SER A 145 9.60 -5.12 -35.37
CA SER A 145 8.99 -4.02 -36.13
C SER A 145 8.34 -2.92 -35.27
N ALA A 146 8.06 -3.19 -33.99
CA ALA A 146 7.53 -2.18 -33.09
C ALA A 146 8.63 -1.24 -32.57
N PHE A 147 9.90 -1.62 -32.68
CA PHE A 147 11.06 -0.77 -32.39
C PHE A 147 11.42 0.04 -33.64
N VAL A 148 10.75 1.18 -33.82
CA VAL A 148 10.86 2.04 -35.01
C VAL A 148 12.29 2.54 -35.25
N LEU A 149 13.11 2.60 -34.19
CA LEU A 149 14.52 3.03 -34.22
C LEU A 149 15.53 1.85 -34.21
N GLY A 150 15.04 0.60 -34.20
CA GLY A 150 15.87 -0.60 -34.00
C GLY A 150 16.30 -0.82 -32.55
N LYS A 151 16.73 -2.05 -32.21
CA LYS A 151 17.16 -2.46 -30.85
C LYS A 151 18.61 -2.04 -30.51
N GLY A 152 19.16 -1.05 -31.20
CA GLY A 152 20.53 -0.59 -31.00
C GLY A 152 20.74 0.14 -29.67
N LEU A 153 22.02 0.36 -29.30
CA LEU A 153 22.38 1.20 -28.16
C LEU A 153 21.79 2.62 -28.27
N ASP A 154 21.57 3.08 -29.50
CA ASP A 154 20.94 4.37 -29.82
C ASP A 154 19.48 4.49 -29.34
N PHE A 155 18.78 3.37 -29.16
CA PHE A 155 17.43 3.34 -28.57
C PHE A 155 17.48 3.06 -27.05
N ILE A 156 18.35 2.13 -26.63
CA ILE A 156 18.42 1.69 -25.23
C ILE A 156 18.89 2.81 -24.31
N VAL A 157 19.97 3.52 -24.67
CA VAL A 157 20.54 4.59 -23.82
C VAL A 157 19.54 5.72 -23.56
N PRO A 158 18.91 6.36 -24.57
CA PRO A 158 17.91 7.39 -24.32
C PRO A 158 16.66 6.85 -23.62
N SER A 159 16.21 5.64 -23.95
CA SER A 159 15.04 5.03 -23.29
C SER A 159 15.30 4.76 -21.80
N VAL A 160 16.50 4.30 -21.44
CA VAL A 160 16.90 4.12 -20.03
C VAL A 160 16.90 5.46 -19.29
N ILE A 161 17.46 6.51 -19.90
CA ILE A 161 17.46 7.86 -19.30
C ILE A 161 16.02 8.37 -19.09
N ILE A 162 15.15 8.17 -20.07
CA ILE A 162 13.73 8.56 -19.99
C ILE A 162 13.02 7.78 -18.88
N LEU A 163 13.22 6.46 -18.80
CA LEU A 163 12.61 5.61 -17.76
C LEU A 163 13.11 5.96 -16.35
N VAL A 164 14.42 6.18 -16.18
CA VAL A 164 15.01 6.59 -14.90
C VAL A 164 14.46 7.96 -14.50
N THR A 165 14.44 8.93 -15.43
CA THR A 165 13.91 10.27 -15.19
C THR A 165 12.41 10.22 -14.86
N GLY A 166 11.64 9.39 -15.57
CA GLY A 166 10.23 9.16 -15.32
C GLY A 166 9.97 8.60 -13.92
N CYS A 167 10.72 7.58 -13.50
CA CYS A 167 10.60 7.02 -12.15
C CYS A 167 10.96 8.04 -11.06
N VAL A 168 12.04 8.82 -11.24
CA VAL A 168 12.44 9.87 -10.29
C VAL A 168 11.38 10.97 -10.22
N PHE A 169 10.78 11.33 -11.36
CA PHE A 169 9.70 12.30 -11.41
C PHE A 169 8.42 11.77 -10.72
N ALA A 170 8.05 10.51 -10.92
CA ALA A 170 6.92 9.88 -10.22
C ALA A 170 7.14 9.86 -8.69
N MET A 171 8.36 9.54 -8.24
CA MET A 171 8.74 9.63 -6.83
C MET A 171 8.64 11.07 -6.31
N TRP A 172 9.14 12.05 -7.07
CA TRP A 172 9.03 13.47 -6.70
C TRP A 172 7.58 13.93 -6.58
N LEU A 173 6.68 13.49 -7.48
CA LEU A 173 5.24 13.73 -7.37
C LEU A 173 4.68 13.16 -6.06
N GLY A 174 5.05 11.91 -5.71
CA GLY A 174 4.63 11.27 -4.46
C GLY A 174 5.10 12.02 -3.21
N GLU A 175 6.35 12.47 -3.18
CA GLU A 175 6.86 13.30 -2.09
C GLU A 175 6.13 14.64 -2.01
N LYS A 176 5.87 15.31 -3.15
CA LYS A 176 5.13 16.57 -3.18
C LYS A 176 3.69 16.45 -2.72
N ILE A 177 3.02 15.36 -3.06
CA ILE A 177 1.67 15.05 -2.53
C ILE A 177 1.73 14.85 -1.02
N THR A 178 2.78 14.21 -0.49
CA THR A 178 2.93 14.00 0.96
C THR A 178 3.20 15.32 1.70
N ASP A 179 4.00 16.21 1.13
CA ASP A 179 4.34 17.51 1.74
C ASP A 179 3.18 18.52 1.69
N LYS A 180 2.58 18.69 0.50
CA LYS A 180 1.61 19.76 0.21
C LYS A 180 0.17 19.29 0.07
N GLY A 181 -0.05 17.98 -0.02
CA GLY A 181 -1.36 17.38 -0.23
C GLY A 181 -1.95 16.79 1.05
N ILE A 182 -2.74 15.75 0.85
CA ILE A 182 -3.37 14.93 1.88
C ILE A 182 -2.95 13.48 1.68
N GLY A 183 -2.67 12.75 2.76
CA GLY A 183 -2.31 11.33 2.67
C GLY A 183 -0.82 11.10 2.46
N ASN A 184 -0.48 9.83 2.25
CA ASN A 184 0.82 9.44 1.75
C ASN A 184 0.76 9.42 0.21
N GLY A 185 1.55 10.29 -0.43
CA GLY A 185 1.49 10.47 -1.88
C GLY A 185 1.92 9.24 -2.67
N ILE A 186 2.90 8.48 -2.18
CA ILE A 186 3.32 7.22 -2.83
C ILE A 186 2.17 6.21 -2.81
N SER A 187 1.50 6.07 -1.66
CA SER A 187 0.36 5.17 -1.51
C SER A 187 -0.83 5.59 -2.37
N LEU A 188 -1.09 6.90 -2.50
CA LEU A 188 -2.13 7.44 -3.37
C LEU A 188 -1.86 7.21 -4.85
N LEU A 189 -0.59 7.28 -5.28
CA LEU A 189 -0.22 6.99 -6.66
C LEU A 189 -0.41 5.51 -7.03
N ILE A 190 -0.15 4.58 -6.10
CA ILE A 190 -0.45 3.16 -6.31
C ILE A 190 -1.97 2.94 -6.35
N MET A 191 -2.70 3.54 -5.40
CA MET A 191 -4.16 3.44 -5.34
C MET A 191 -4.82 3.94 -6.63
N ILE A 192 -4.39 5.09 -7.16
CA ILE A 192 -4.96 5.62 -8.40
C ILE A 192 -4.61 4.75 -9.60
N GLY A 193 -3.42 4.14 -9.62
CA GLY A 193 -3.02 3.17 -10.64
C GLY A 193 -3.98 1.99 -10.69
N ILE A 194 -4.26 1.39 -9.54
CA ILE A 194 -5.19 0.26 -9.40
C ILE A 194 -6.62 0.67 -9.76
N ILE A 195 -7.09 1.83 -9.28
CA ILE A 195 -8.44 2.33 -9.60
C ILE A 195 -8.60 2.59 -11.09
N ALA A 196 -7.54 3.01 -11.79
CA ALA A 196 -7.62 3.34 -13.20
C ALA A 196 -7.81 2.12 -14.11
N THR A 197 -7.39 0.93 -13.69
CA THR A 197 -7.61 -0.32 -14.44
C THR A 197 -8.95 -0.98 -14.12
N LEU A 198 -9.58 -0.63 -12.98
CA LEU A 198 -10.85 -1.21 -12.55
C LEU A 198 -11.98 -1.08 -13.59
N PRO A 199 -12.26 0.10 -14.20
CA PRO A 199 -13.34 0.22 -15.17
C PRO A 199 -13.13 -0.66 -16.40
N GLN A 200 -11.89 -0.77 -16.87
CA GLN A 200 -11.54 -1.59 -18.02
C GLN A 200 -11.76 -3.07 -17.71
N SER A 201 -11.29 -3.54 -16.55
CA SER A 201 -11.48 -4.93 -16.13
C SER A 201 -12.96 -5.28 -15.90
N PHE A 202 -13.76 -4.35 -15.37
CA PHE A 202 -15.21 -4.54 -15.22
C PHE A 202 -15.92 -4.67 -16.57
N VAL A 203 -15.57 -3.82 -17.54
CA VAL A 203 -16.15 -3.88 -18.89
C VAL A 203 -15.73 -5.15 -19.61
N GLN A 204 -14.47 -5.58 -19.48
CA GLN A 204 -13.98 -6.84 -20.05
C GLN A 204 -14.71 -8.05 -19.47
N GLU A 205 -14.90 -8.12 -18.15
CA GLU A 205 -15.70 -9.18 -17.52
C GLU A 205 -17.15 -9.12 -18.00
N PHE A 206 -17.76 -7.94 -18.04
CA PHE A 206 -19.14 -7.76 -18.50
C PHE A 206 -19.34 -8.24 -19.94
N ILE A 207 -18.39 -7.92 -20.83
CA ILE A 207 -18.41 -8.40 -22.22
C ILE A 207 -18.18 -9.90 -22.28
N SER A 208 -17.19 -10.44 -21.57
CA SER A 208 -16.88 -11.87 -21.54
C SER A 208 -18.09 -12.69 -21.10
N ARG A 209 -18.77 -12.25 -20.04
CA ARG A 209 -19.96 -12.92 -19.49
C ARG A 209 -21.20 -12.77 -20.36
N THR A 210 -21.37 -11.62 -21.02
CA THR A 210 -22.53 -11.37 -21.90
C THR A 210 -22.36 -12.01 -23.28
N ALA A 211 -21.13 -12.08 -23.81
CA ALA A 211 -20.85 -12.59 -25.16
C ALA A 211 -20.61 -14.11 -25.21
N ASN A 212 -19.96 -14.71 -24.19
CA ASN A 212 -19.61 -16.14 -24.20
C ASN A 212 -20.65 -17.06 -23.53
N ASN A 213 -21.82 -16.53 -23.13
CA ASN A 213 -22.96 -17.31 -22.61
C ASN A 213 -22.66 -18.23 -21.40
N THR A 214 -21.59 -17.97 -20.63
CA THR A 214 -21.19 -18.75 -19.44
C THR A 214 -21.71 -18.13 -18.14
N GLY A 215 -23.02 -17.85 -18.08
CA GLY A 215 -23.71 -17.32 -16.91
C GLY A 215 -24.16 -15.87 -17.14
N GLY A 216 -25.44 -15.70 -17.50
CA GLY A 216 -26.03 -14.40 -17.79
C GLY A 216 -26.04 -13.41 -16.61
N LEU A 217 -26.83 -12.35 -16.72
CA LEU A 217 -26.94 -11.24 -15.75
C LEU A 217 -27.03 -11.67 -14.25
N MET A 218 -27.55 -12.87 -13.97
CA MET A 218 -27.62 -13.45 -12.62
C MET A 218 -26.25 -13.73 -12.00
N PHE A 219 -25.26 -14.21 -12.78
CA PHE A 219 -23.93 -14.54 -12.28
C PHE A 219 -23.12 -13.28 -11.96
N ILE A 220 -23.22 -12.25 -12.81
CA ILE A 220 -22.65 -10.91 -12.56
C ILE A 220 -23.19 -10.31 -11.27
N LEU A 221 -24.50 -10.49 -10.99
CA LEU A 221 -25.13 -9.97 -9.78
C LEU A 221 -24.60 -10.68 -8.52
N ILE A 222 -24.40 -12.00 -8.56
CA ILE A 222 -23.77 -12.77 -7.48
C ILE A 222 -22.32 -12.31 -7.26
N GLU A 223 -21.59 -12.09 -8.34
CA GLU A 223 -20.22 -11.57 -8.32
C GLU A 223 -20.14 -10.23 -7.60
N VAL A 224 -20.95 -9.24 -8.00
CA VAL A 224 -20.95 -7.91 -7.39
C VAL A 224 -21.32 -7.97 -5.89
N ILE A 225 -22.23 -8.85 -5.51
CA ILE A 225 -22.56 -9.08 -4.09
C ILE A 225 -21.36 -9.65 -3.34
N LEU A 226 -20.67 -10.64 -3.91
CA LEU A 226 -19.47 -11.23 -3.32
C LEU A 226 -18.35 -10.18 -3.20
N TRP A 227 -18.15 -9.37 -4.24
CA TRP A 227 -17.19 -8.26 -4.24
C TRP A 227 -17.47 -7.28 -3.10
N PHE A 228 -18.72 -6.89 -2.92
CA PHE A 228 -19.14 -6.01 -1.83
C PHE A 228 -18.90 -6.65 -0.46
N LEU A 229 -19.15 -7.94 -0.31
CA LEU A 229 -18.87 -8.69 0.92
C LEU A 229 -17.36 -8.69 1.22
N VAL A 230 -16.52 -8.92 0.22
CA VAL A 230 -15.05 -8.91 0.38
C VAL A 230 -14.53 -7.51 0.72
N ILE A 231 -15.09 -6.45 0.14
CA ILE A 231 -14.80 -5.06 0.54
C ILE A 231 -15.16 -4.86 2.01
N LEU A 232 -16.35 -5.28 2.43
CA LEU A 232 -16.81 -5.12 3.81
C LEU A 232 -15.91 -5.88 4.78
N ALA A 233 -15.51 -7.11 4.45
CA ALA A 233 -14.56 -7.90 5.23
C ALA A 233 -13.20 -7.21 5.34
N SER A 234 -12.70 -6.62 4.24
CA SER A 234 -11.44 -5.88 4.21
C SER A 234 -11.49 -4.61 5.07
N VAL A 235 -12.59 -3.86 5.02
CA VAL A 235 -12.80 -2.67 5.86
C VAL A 235 -12.88 -3.06 7.33
N LEU A 236 -13.61 -4.13 7.67
CA LEU A 236 -13.70 -4.63 9.05
C LEU A 236 -12.32 -5.02 9.60
N LEU A 237 -11.46 -5.65 8.78
CA LEU A 237 -10.08 -5.98 9.16
C LEU A 237 -9.28 -4.71 9.50
N VAL A 238 -9.29 -3.73 8.60
CA VAL A 238 -8.48 -2.50 8.76
C VAL A 238 -8.98 -1.66 9.94
N MET A 239 -10.29 -1.65 10.19
CA MET A 239 -10.89 -0.89 11.31
C MET A 239 -10.90 -1.66 12.64
N ALA A 240 -10.64 -2.97 12.66
CA ALA A 240 -10.65 -3.76 13.88
C ALA A 240 -9.58 -3.26 14.86
N THR A 241 -10.01 -2.87 16.06
CA THR A 241 -9.12 -2.44 17.15
C THR A 241 -9.49 -3.14 18.45
N ARG A 242 -8.49 -3.66 19.16
CA ARG A 242 -8.63 -4.08 20.55
C ARG A 242 -8.38 -2.89 21.47
N GLN A 243 -9.34 -2.56 22.31
CA GLN A 243 -9.23 -1.47 23.27
C GLN A 243 -8.66 -1.98 24.58
N ILE A 244 -7.50 -1.46 25.00
CA ILE A 244 -6.93 -1.74 26.33
C ILE A 244 -7.27 -0.58 27.26
N PRO A 245 -8.03 -0.80 28.35
CA PRO A 245 -8.36 0.27 29.28
C PRO A 245 -7.11 0.76 30.02
N VAL A 246 -6.96 2.08 30.11
CA VAL A 246 -5.93 2.76 30.89
C VAL A 246 -6.57 3.71 31.87
N GLN A 247 -5.91 3.88 33.02
CA GLN A 247 -6.27 4.86 34.02
C GLN A 247 -5.11 5.83 34.21
N TYR A 248 -5.41 7.11 34.24
CA TYR A 248 -4.42 8.14 34.53
C TYR A 248 -4.57 8.57 35.99
N ALA A 249 -3.44 8.59 36.70
CA ALA A 249 -3.40 9.09 38.06
C ALA A 249 -3.61 10.61 38.03
N ARG A 250 -4.80 11.08 38.42
CA ARG A 250 -5.06 12.50 38.64
C ARG A 250 -4.78 12.82 40.11
N ARG A 251 -3.80 13.70 40.38
CA ARG A 251 -3.67 14.32 41.71
C ARG A 251 -4.86 15.26 41.90
N THR A 252 -5.82 14.89 42.73
CA THR A 252 -6.82 15.83 43.27
C THR A 252 -6.14 16.67 44.36
N ALA A 253 -6.30 17.99 44.30
CA ALA A 253 -5.67 18.94 45.21
C ALA A 253 -6.25 18.93 46.64
N SER A 254 -7.23 18.08 46.92
CA SER A 254 -8.06 18.15 48.13
C SER A 254 -7.98 16.89 48.99
N GLY A 255 -6.79 16.31 49.20
CA GLY A 255 -6.42 15.45 50.34
C GLY A 255 -7.38 14.31 50.78
N GLY A 256 -8.38 13.97 49.98
CA GLY A 256 -9.52 13.16 50.34
C GLY A 256 -9.81 12.17 49.21
N TYR A 257 -10.05 10.93 49.61
CA TYR A 257 -10.39 9.84 48.71
C TYR A 257 -11.85 9.99 48.25
N GLU A 258 -12.11 10.88 47.29
CA GLU A 258 -13.30 10.72 46.46
C GLU A 258 -13.09 9.48 45.59
N LYS A 259 -13.80 8.41 45.94
CA LYS A 259 -13.97 7.24 45.08
C LYS A 259 -14.48 7.71 43.72
N ASN A 260 -13.63 7.59 42.71
CA ASN A 260 -14.00 7.38 41.32
C ASN A 260 -15.21 8.18 40.84
N VAL A 261 -15.09 9.52 40.79
CA VAL A 261 -15.92 10.29 39.86
C VAL A 261 -15.51 9.84 38.47
N MET A 262 -16.48 9.20 37.81
CA MET A 262 -16.43 8.50 36.53
C MET A 262 -15.75 9.30 35.41
N GLY A 263 -14.42 9.30 35.40
CA GLY A 263 -13.62 9.76 34.28
C GLY A 263 -13.80 8.79 33.12
N SER A 264 -14.19 9.30 31.95
CA SER A 264 -14.32 8.55 30.70
C SER A 264 -13.25 7.46 30.60
N ARG A 265 -13.65 6.19 30.50
CA ARG A 265 -12.72 5.06 30.35
C ARG A 265 -11.81 5.37 29.16
N GLN A 266 -10.58 5.77 29.44
CA GLN A 266 -9.57 5.99 28.41
C GLN A 266 -9.03 4.61 28.02
N TYR A 267 -8.74 4.44 26.74
CA TYR A 267 -8.21 3.19 26.22
C TYR A 267 -7.12 3.47 25.20
N ILE A 268 -6.16 2.56 25.13
CA ILE A 268 -5.18 2.49 24.05
C ILE A 268 -5.78 1.57 22.97
N PRO A 269 -6.12 2.08 21.77
CA PRO A 269 -6.57 1.24 20.67
C PRO A 269 -5.35 0.55 20.02
N LEU A 270 -5.28 -0.78 20.15
CA LEU A 270 -4.34 -1.59 19.40
C LEU A 270 -5.05 -2.12 18.14
N LYS A 271 -4.61 -1.68 16.95
CA LYS A 271 -5.17 -2.13 15.68
C LYS A 271 -4.83 -3.61 15.45
N LEU A 272 -5.78 -4.37 14.89
CA LEU A 272 -5.59 -5.79 14.52
C LEU A 272 -4.44 -5.95 13.52
N ASN A 273 -4.37 -5.03 12.56
CA ASN A 273 -3.28 -4.91 11.62
C ASN A 273 -2.63 -3.52 11.76
N ALA A 274 -1.72 -3.39 12.73
CA ALA A 274 -0.93 -2.17 12.90
C ALA A 274 0.06 -1.92 11.73
N SER A 275 0.34 -2.99 10.97
CA SER A 275 1.27 -3.03 9.85
C SER A 275 0.72 -2.38 8.57
N GLY A 276 -0.60 -2.15 8.52
CA GLY A 276 -1.27 -1.67 7.31
C GLY A 276 -1.10 -2.64 6.15
N VAL A 277 -0.90 -2.10 4.96
CA VAL A 277 -0.80 -2.89 3.72
C VAL A 277 0.64 -3.28 3.37
N MET A 278 1.62 -2.75 4.09
CA MET A 278 3.03 -2.89 3.74
C MET A 278 3.55 -4.35 3.70
N PRO A 279 3.19 -5.25 4.64
CA PRO A 279 3.58 -6.67 4.58
C PRO A 279 3.23 -7.37 3.27
N ILE A 280 2.08 -7.05 2.69
CA ILE A 280 1.62 -7.69 1.46
C ILE A 280 2.49 -7.23 0.30
N ILE A 281 2.85 -5.95 0.29
CA ILE A 281 3.76 -5.38 -0.71
C ILE A 281 5.15 -6.03 -0.61
N PHE A 282 5.66 -6.25 0.60
CA PHE A 282 6.93 -6.97 0.82
C PHE A 282 6.85 -8.43 0.34
N ALA A 283 5.78 -9.14 0.71
CA ALA A 283 5.58 -10.52 0.27
C ALA A 283 5.53 -10.61 -1.25
N GLN A 284 4.80 -9.70 -1.90
CA GLN A 284 4.70 -9.65 -3.36
C GLN A 284 6.06 -9.34 -4.02
N ALA A 285 6.83 -8.42 -3.44
CA ALA A 285 8.15 -8.06 -3.95
C ALA A 285 9.11 -9.28 -3.96
N ILE A 286 9.05 -10.10 -2.91
CA ILE A 286 9.88 -11.32 -2.81
C ILE A 286 9.38 -12.42 -3.75
N MET A 287 8.08 -12.50 -4.04
CA MET A 287 7.55 -13.45 -5.02
C MET A 287 8.10 -13.23 -6.44
N PHE A 288 8.67 -12.06 -6.77
CA PHE A 288 9.37 -11.86 -8.04
C PHE A 288 10.72 -12.59 -8.12
N ALA A 289 11.40 -12.83 -6.99
CA ALA A 289 12.73 -13.45 -6.98
C ALA A 289 12.70 -14.92 -7.44
N PRO A 290 11.80 -15.80 -6.96
CA PRO A 290 11.66 -17.16 -7.47
C PRO A 290 11.38 -17.22 -8.97
N GLY A 291 10.56 -16.29 -9.51
CA GLY A 291 10.26 -16.23 -10.93
C GLY A 291 11.48 -15.88 -11.80
N LEU A 292 12.34 -14.98 -11.32
CA LEU A 292 13.60 -14.65 -12.00
C LEU A 292 14.62 -15.79 -11.90
N ILE A 293 14.76 -16.39 -10.72
CA ILE A 293 15.65 -17.53 -10.48
C ILE A 293 15.23 -18.71 -11.36
N GLY A 294 13.95 -19.06 -11.41
CA GLY A 294 13.42 -20.13 -12.27
C GLY A 294 13.82 -19.97 -13.73
N LYS A 295 13.69 -18.75 -14.29
CA LYS A 295 14.10 -18.44 -15.66
C LYS A 295 15.61 -18.59 -15.90
N THR A 296 16.45 -18.24 -14.92
CA THR A 296 17.91 -18.40 -15.04
C THR A 296 18.40 -19.84 -14.89
N PHE A 297 17.63 -20.71 -14.22
CA PHE A 297 17.96 -22.12 -13.97
C PHE A 297 17.15 -23.10 -14.82
N ASN A 298 16.64 -22.67 -15.99
CA ASN A 298 15.80 -23.47 -16.90
C ASN A 298 16.48 -24.79 -17.37
N SER A 299 17.80 -24.93 -17.19
CA SER A 299 18.55 -26.17 -17.50
C SER A 299 18.37 -27.31 -16.49
N THR A 300 17.69 -27.11 -15.36
CA THR A 300 17.49 -28.15 -14.32
C THR A 300 16.01 -28.42 -14.10
N ALA A 301 15.62 -29.69 -13.90
CA ALA A 301 14.22 -30.08 -13.66
C ALA A 301 13.56 -29.31 -12.49
N VAL A 302 14.34 -28.92 -11.49
CA VAL A 302 13.90 -28.06 -10.38
C VAL A 302 13.62 -26.63 -10.83
N GLY A 303 14.41 -26.08 -11.75
CA GLY A 303 14.21 -24.75 -12.34
C GLY A 303 12.95 -24.69 -13.20
N GLN A 304 12.68 -25.72 -14.01
CA GLN A 304 11.44 -25.83 -14.78
C GLN A 304 10.21 -26.04 -13.88
N TRP A 305 10.32 -26.84 -12.82
CA TRP A 305 9.24 -26.99 -11.84
C TRP A 305 8.93 -25.66 -11.13
N MET A 306 9.97 -24.92 -10.72
CA MET A 306 9.81 -23.58 -10.15
C MET A 306 9.21 -22.59 -11.16
N GLU A 307 9.67 -22.59 -12.41
CA GLU A 307 9.14 -21.70 -13.43
C GLU A 307 7.64 -21.94 -13.66
N VAL A 308 7.22 -23.19 -13.86
CA VAL A 308 5.81 -23.53 -14.10
C VAL A 308 4.92 -23.21 -12.89
N GLN A 309 5.38 -23.51 -11.67
CA GLN A 309 4.56 -23.30 -10.46
C GLN A 309 4.55 -21.85 -9.95
N PHE A 310 5.57 -21.04 -10.27
CA PHE A 310 5.65 -19.63 -9.84
C PHE A 310 5.27 -18.62 -10.94
N GLN A 311 5.14 -19.03 -12.20
CA GLN A 311 4.53 -18.20 -13.25
C GLN A 311 3.00 -18.14 -13.12
N ASP A 312 2.37 -19.23 -12.64
CA ASP A 312 0.92 -19.27 -12.42
C ASP A 312 0.55 -18.68 -11.05
N ILE A 313 0.08 -17.43 -11.05
CA ILE A 313 -0.46 -16.73 -9.87
C ILE A 313 -1.63 -17.48 -9.22
N PHE A 314 -2.35 -18.30 -10.00
CA PHE A 314 -3.50 -19.06 -9.52
C PHE A 314 -3.13 -20.47 -9.07
N GLY A 315 -1.86 -20.85 -9.20
CA GLY A 315 -1.32 -22.11 -8.70
C GLY A 315 -1.44 -22.22 -7.17
N LEU A 316 -1.76 -23.42 -6.69
CA LEU A 316 -1.85 -23.69 -5.25
C LEU A 316 -0.49 -23.46 -4.55
N ALA A 317 0.61 -23.81 -5.22
CA ALA A 317 1.96 -23.63 -4.69
C ALA A 317 2.33 -22.14 -4.51
N TYR A 318 2.04 -21.30 -5.51
CA TYR A 318 2.24 -19.85 -5.45
C TYR A 318 1.46 -19.24 -4.27
N ASN A 319 0.17 -19.59 -4.16
CA ASN A 319 -0.71 -19.02 -3.15
C ASN A 319 -0.37 -19.47 -1.72
N ILE A 320 0.07 -20.72 -1.53
CA ILE A 320 0.52 -21.20 -0.22
C ILE A 320 1.81 -20.46 0.20
N LEU A 321 2.79 -20.33 -0.70
CA LEU A 321 4.02 -19.60 -0.38
C LEU A 321 3.72 -18.12 -0.12
N PHE A 322 2.86 -17.52 -0.93
CA PHE A 322 2.45 -16.13 -0.79
C PHE A 322 1.73 -15.88 0.55
N ALA A 323 0.78 -16.74 0.91
CA ALA A 323 0.10 -16.69 2.22
C ALA A 323 1.10 -16.83 3.39
N LEU A 324 2.04 -17.76 3.29
CA LEU A 324 3.06 -17.98 4.32
C LEU A 324 3.98 -16.76 4.46
N LEU A 325 4.44 -16.18 3.35
CA LEU A 325 5.24 -14.95 3.36
C LEU A 325 4.45 -13.79 3.96
N ILE A 326 3.19 -13.61 3.60
CA ILE A 326 2.31 -12.60 4.18
C ILE A 326 2.25 -12.74 5.71
N ILE A 327 2.07 -13.97 6.22
CA ILE A 327 2.01 -14.21 7.67
C ILE A 327 3.33 -13.80 8.33
N ILE A 328 4.46 -14.29 7.81
CA ILE A 328 5.80 -13.98 8.35
C ILE A 328 6.08 -12.48 8.34
N PHE A 329 5.83 -11.79 7.21
CA PHE A 329 6.08 -10.36 7.09
C PHE A 329 5.14 -9.53 7.95
N THR A 330 3.90 -9.96 8.14
CA THR A 330 2.95 -9.26 9.02
C THR A 330 3.43 -9.31 10.47
N TYR A 331 3.92 -10.46 10.92
CA TYR A 331 4.53 -10.61 12.24
C TYR A 331 5.80 -9.78 12.41
N PHE A 332 6.73 -9.93 11.47
CA PHE A 332 8.00 -9.25 11.50
C PHE A 332 7.81 -7.73 11.53
N TYR A 333 7.00 -7.19 10.62
CA TYR A 333 6.77 -5.75 10.53
C TYR A 333 6.01 -5.20 11.74
N THR A 334 5.01 -5.93 12.26
CA THR A 334 4.26 -5.48 13.45
C THR A 334 5.17 -5.39 14.68
N ALA A 335 6.03 -6.39 14.89
CA ALA A 335 6.99 -6.40 16.00
C ALA A 335 7.98 -5.23 15.93
N ILE A 336 8.38 -4.83 14.72
CA ILE A 336 9.36 -3.75 14.52
C ILE A 336 8.71 -2.36 14.67
N THR A 337 7.52 -2.18 14.11
CA THR A 337 6.87 -0.86 14.04
C THR A 337 6.17 -0.46 15.33
N VAL A 338 5.77 -1.42 16.16
CA VAL A 338 5.09 -1.17 17.43
C VAL A 338 6.01 -1.52 18.61
N PRO A 339 6.90 -0.60 19.03
CA PRO A 339 7.76 -0.83 20.19
C PRO A 339 6.95 -0.72 21.49
N THR A 340 6.45 -1.85 21.97
CA THR A 340 5.63 -1.97 23.20
C THR A 340 6.36 -1.46 24.45
N ASN A 341 7.69 -1.62 24.51
CA ASN A 341 8.51 -1.05 25.58
C ASN A 341 8.44 0.48 25.63
N LYS A 342 8.50 1.15 24.47
CA LYS A 342 8.38 2.62 24.42
C LYS A 342 6.97 3.06 24.79
N MET A 343 5.94 2.34 24.35
CA MET A 343 4.56 2.63 24.73
C MET A 343 4.35 2.53 26.25
N ALA A 344 4.98 1.55 26.91
CA ALA A 344 4.93 1.40 28.36
C ALA A 344 5.66 2.54 29.09
N ASP A 345 6.82 2.96 28.59
CA ASP A 345 7.57 4.10 29.15
C ASP A 345 6.82 5.43 28.96
N ASP A 346 6.21 5.66 27.79
CA ASP A 346 5.39 6.83 27.52
C ASP A 346 4.13 6.86 28.39
N LEU A 347 3.50 5.70 28.62
CA LEU A 347 2.36 5.57 29.52
C LEU A 347 2.77 5.91 30.97
N LYS A 348 3.90 5.38 31.42
CA LYS A 348 4.48 5.69 32.73
C LYS A 348 4.82 7.17 32.87
N ARG A 349 5.42 7.79 31.85
CA ARG A 349 5.76 9.23 31.83
C ARG A 349 4.51 10.11 31.86
N SER A 350 3.43 9.67 31.23
CA SER A 350 2.14 10.37 31.20
C SER A 350 1.30 10.17 32.46
N GLY A 351 1.81 9.45 33.48
CA GLY A 351 1.07 9.13 34.70
C GLY A 351 -0.08 8.13 34.50
N GLY A 352 -0.09 7.44 33.35
CA GLY A 352 -1.05 6.38 33.04
C GLY A 352 -0.56 5.02 33.52
N PHE A 353 -1.50 4.12 33.82
CA PHE A 353 -1.23 2.71 34.08
C PHE A 353 -2.39 1.83 33.62
N ILE A 354 -2.09 0.57 33.32
CA ILE A 354 -3.09 -0.44 33.02
C ILE A 354 -3.55 -1.05 34.35
N PRO A 355 -4.86 -1.05 34.67
CA PRO A 355 -5.35 -1.65 35.91
C PRO A 355 -4.91 -3.11 36.05
N GLY A 356 -4.32 -3.45 37.20
CA GLY A 356 -3.85 -4.79 37.51
C GLY A 356 -2.41 -5.12 37.07
N ILE A 357 -1.70 -4.18 36.41
CA ILE A 357 -0.32 -4.41 35.93
C ILE A 357 0.58 -3.28 36.42
N ARG A 358 1.78 -3.62 36.87
CA ARG A 358 2.75 -2.64 37.36
C ARG A 358 3.31 -1.80 36.20
N PRO A 359 3.39 -0.46 36.32
CA PRO A 359 3.98 0.40 35.29
C PRO A 359 5.46 0.08 35.02
N GLY A 360 5.85 0.07 33.75
CA GLY A 360 7.22 -0.22 33.30
C GLY A 360 7.29 -1.53 32.51
N LYS A 361 8.29 -2.38 32.80
CA LYS A 361 8.57 -3.59 32.02
C LYS A 361 7.37 -4.55 31.93
N GLU A 362 6.66 -4.78 33.04
CA GLU A 362 5.46 -5.62 33.09
C GLU A 362 4.33 -5.11 32.17
N THR A 363 4.21 -3.78 32.02
CA THR A 363 3.26 -3.17 31.07
C THR A 363 3.71 -3.42 29.64
N GLY A 364 5.01 -3.33 29.35
CA GLY A 364 5.58 -3.64 28.05
C GLY A 364 5.36 -5.09 27.65
N ASP A 365 5.69 -6.04 28.54
CA ASP A 365 5.53 -7.48 28.31
C ASP A 365 4.05 -7.86 28.11
N PHE A 366 3.13 -7.21 28.83
CA PHE A 366 1.69 -7.40 28.62
C PHE A 366 1.21 -6.88 27.25
N LEU A 367 1.64 -5.67 26.86
CA LEU A 367 1.32 -5.11 25.55
C LEU A 367 1.89 -5.98 24.43
N ASP A 368 3.10 -6.50 24.60
CA ASP A 368 3.77 -7.39 23.64
C ASP A 368 3.02 -8.72 23.46
N LYS A 369 2.64 -9.36 24.58
CA LYS A 369 1.81 -10.57 24.56
C LYS A 369 0.48 -10.32 23.84
N ILE A 370 -0.18 -9.19 24.13
CA ILE A 370 -1.44 -8.84 23.48
C ILE A 370 -1.24 -8.61 21.98
N MET A 371 -0.22 -7.83 21.58
CA MET A 371 0.07 -7.56 20.18
C MET A 371 0.34 -8.85 19.41
N SER A 372 1.14 -9.76 19.96
CA SER A 372 1.42 -11.07 19.36
C SER A 372 0.17 -11.93 19.18
N LEU A 373 -0.72 -11.95 20.19
CA LEU A 373 -1.99 -12.69 20.13
C LEU A 373 -3.00 -12.09 19.13
N ILE A 374 -3.00 -10.77 18.96
CA ILE A 374 -3.85 -10.08 17.99
C ILE A 374 -3.33 -10.29 16.57
N THR A 375 -2.01 -10.28 16.39
CA THR A 375 -1.37 -10.36 15.06
C THR A 375 -1.61 -11.73 14.41
N LEU A 376 -1.78 -12.82 15.18
CA LEU A 376 -2.06 -14.16 14.65
C LEU A 376 -3.33 -14.23 13.81
N PRO A 377 -4.54 -13.94 14.36
CA PRO A 377 -5.76 -13.95 13.56
C PRO A 377 -5.74 -12.87 12.47
N GLY A 378 -5.12 -11.71 12.73
CA GLY A 378 -5.00 -10.64 11.74
C GLY A 378 -4.22 -11.05 10.49
N SER A 379 -3.07 -11.69 10.67
CA SER A 379 -2.20 -12.15 9.58
C SER A 379 -2.81 -13.32 8.79
N ILE A 380 -3.48 -14.26 9.45
CA ILE A 380 -4.19 -15.37 8.79
C ILE A 380 -5.35 -14.83 7.94
N PHE A 381 -6.16 -13.91 8.50
CA PHE A 381 -7.29 -13.35 7.77
C PHE A 381 -6.84 -12.50 6.57
N LEU A 382 -5.74 -11.78 6.72
CA LEU A 382 -5.13 -11.00 5.66
C LEU A 382 -4.52 -11.90 4.56
N ALA A 383 -3.89 -13.01 4.92
CA ALA A 383 -3.44 -14.02 3.97
C ALA A 383 -4.60 -14.70 3.23
N LEU A 384 -5.70 -15.01 3.93
CA LEU A 384 -6.90 -15.57 3.32
C LEU A 384 -7.50 -14.60 2.30
N LEU A 385 -7.64 -13.32 2.65
CA LEU A 385 -8.10 -12.30 1.70
C LEU A 385 -7.17 -12.17 0.50
N ALA A 386 -5.86 -12.27 0.68
CA ALA A 386 -4.89 -12.17 -0.41
C ALA A 386 -4.94 -13.35 -1.39
N VAL A 387 -5.31 -14.55 -0.93
CA VAL A 387 -5.44 -15.78 -1.74
C VAL A 387 -6.84 -15.95 -2.34
N LEU A 388 -7.85 -15.25 -1.81
CA LEU A 388 -9.24 -15.28 -2.30
C LEU A 388 -9.37 -15.09 -3.83
N PRO A 389 -8.65 -14.17 -4.50
CA PRO A 389 -8.69 -14.03 -5.95
C PRO A 389 -8.47 -15.35 -6.69
N ALA A 390 -7.49 -16.14 -6.25
CA ALA A 390 -7.13 -17.37 -6.93
C ALA A 390 -8.18 -18.46 -6.77
N ILE A 391 -8.86 -18.47 -5.63
CA ILE A 391 -10.00 -19.36 -5.40
C ILE A 391 -11.17 -18.96 -6.30
N VAL A 392 -11.44 -17.65 -6.44
CA VAL A 392 -12.51 -17.13 -7.29
C VAL A 392 -12.24 -17.42 -8.77
N VAL A 393 -11.02 -17.22 -9.27
CA VAL A 393 -10.68 -17.58 -10.67
C VAL A 393 -10.91 -19.07 -10.92
N LYS A 394 -10.43 -19.94 -10.01
CA LYS A 394 -10.52 -21.39 -10.22
C LYS A 394 -11.93 -21.96 -10.08
N LEU A 395 -12.79 -21.35 -9.26
CA LEU A 395 -14.15 -21.84 -9.01
C LEU A 395 -15.22 -21.14 -9.88
N MET A 396 -15.02 -19.87 -10.24
CA MET A 396 -16.01 -19.06 -10.97
C MET A 396 -15.57 -18.67 -12.39
N ASP A 397 -14.37 -19.08 -12.83
CA ASP A 397 -13.81 -18.81 -14.17
C ASP A 397 -13.86 -17.32 -14.54
N VAL A 398 -13.60 -16.46 -13.55
CA VAL A 398 -13.56 -14.99 -13.69
C VAL A 398 -12.28 -14.57 -14.39
N GLN A 399 -12.34 -13.54 -15.24
CA GLN A 399 -11.16 -13.04 -15.93
C GLN A 399 -10.10 -12.59 -14.92
N ALA A 400 -8.85 -12.98 -15.15
CA ALA A 400 -7.72 -12.76 -14.23
C ALA A 400 -7.58 -11.29 -13.79
N GLY A 401 -7.79 -10.33 -14.71
CA GLY A 401 -7.73 -8.91 -14.42
C GLY A 401 -8.81 -8.44 -13.44
N TRP A 402 -10.04 -8.96 -13.55
CA TRP A 402 -11.14 -8.63 -12.65
C TRP A 402 -10.99 -9.35 -11.31
N ALA A 403 -10.50 -10.58 -11.31
CA ALA A 403 -10.23 -11.34 -10.10
C ALA A 403 -9.20 -10.69 -9.18
N LEU A 404 -8.22 -9.95 -9.70
CA LEU A 404 -7.28 -9.17 -8.87
C LEU A 404 -7.97 -8.12 -7.99
N PHE A 405 -9.19 -7.70 -8.35
CA PHE A 405 -10.04 -6.81 -7.56
C PHE A 405 -10.94 -7.58 -6.57
N TYR A 406 -11.04 -8.91 -6.67
CA TYR A 406 -11.75 -9.80 -5.74
C TYR A 406 -10.83 -10.37 -4.67
N GLY A 407 -10.79 -9.74 -3.50
CA GLY A 407 -9.79 -10.10 -2.49
C GLY A 407 -8.43 -9.60 -2.96
N GLY A 408 -7.29 -10.19 -2.63
CA GLY A 408 -6.04 -9.82 -3.29
C GLY A 408 -5.41 -8.49 -2.86
N THR A 409 -4.14 -8.34 -3.24
CA THR A 409 -3.28 -7.23 -2.86
C THR A 409 -3.83 -5.88 -3.31
N SER A 410 -4.43 -5.82 -4.51
CA SER A 410 -4.88 -4.56 -5.10
C SER A 410 -6.04 -3.94 -4.30
N LEU A 411 -7.00 -4.77 -3.88
CA LEU A 411 -8.15 -4.33 -3.07
C LEU A 411 -7.71 -3.89 -1.67
N LEU A 412 -6.81 -4.65 -1.04
CA LEU A 412 -6.30 -4.33 0.28
C LEU A 412 -5.50 -3.02 0.29
N ILE A 413 -4.70 -2.76 -0.77
CA ILE A 413 -4.04 -1.46 -0.98
C ILE A 413 -5.09 -0.37 -1.12
N MET A 414 -6.09 -0.55 -1.98
CA MET A 414 -7.11 0.46 -2.21
C MET A 414 -7.87 0.83 -0.92
N VAL A 415 -8.37 -0.18 -0.19
CA VAL A 415 -9.12 0.03 1.05
C VAL A 415 -8.24 0.64 2.14
N GLY A 416 -7.00 0.14 2.30
CA GLY A 416 -6.07 0.64 3.32
C GLY A 416 -5.73 2.11 3.11
N VAL A 417 -5.38 2.49 1.87
CA VAL A 417 -5.03 3.88 1.53
C VAL A 417 -6.25 4.80 1.61
N ALA A 418 -7.43 4.33 1.21
CA ALA A 418 -8.66 5.10 1.35
C ALA A 418 -8.98 5.39 2.82
N ILE A 419 -8.88 4.39 3.69
CA ILE A 419 -9.11 4.55 5.13
C ILE A 419 -8.06 5.48 5.75
N ASP A 420 -6.78 5.31 5.42
CA ASP A 420 -5.71 6.18 5.93
C ASP A 420 -5.91 7.63 5.52
N THR A 421 -6.30 7.87 4.27
CA THR A 421 -6.59 9.22 3.76
C THR A 421 -7.77 9.85 4.51
N VAL A 422 -8.85 9.09 4.73
CA VAL A 422 -10.02 9.56 5.50
C VAL A 422 -9.64 9.84 6.96
N GLN A 423 -8.82 8.97 7.59
CA GLN A 423 -8.34 9.15 8.97
C GLN A 423 -7.50 10.44 9.09
N GLN A 424 -6.62 10.71 8.14
CA GLN A 424 -5.80 11.94 8.13
C GLN A 424 -6.65 13.19 7.93
N VAL A 425 -7.63 13.16 7.02
CA VAL A 425 -8.59 14.26 6.83
C VAL A 425 -9.34 14.53 8.13
N ASN A 426 -9.87 13.49 8.78
CA ASN A 426 -10.59 13.63 10.05
C ASN A 426 -9.70 14.18 11.17
N ALA A 427 -8.45 13.73 11.28
CA ALA A 427 -7.50 14.25 12.24
C ALA A 427 -7.23 15.76 12.03
N TYR A 428 -7.09 16.17 10.77
CA TYR A 428 -6.90 17.57 10.41
C TYR A 428 -8.15 18.43 10.75
N LEU A 429 -9.35 17.93 10.47
CA LEU A 429 -10.61 18.59 10.83
C LEU A 429 -10.78 18.73 12.35
N LEU A 430 -10.40 17.71 13.11
CA LEU A 430 -10.52 17.69 14.57
C LEU A 430 -9.57 18.69 15.24
N ASN A 431 -8.31 18.77 14.80
CA ASN A 431 -7.32 19.70 15.35
C ASN A 431 -7.76 21.17 15.24
N ARG A 432 -8.46 21.54 14.17
CA ARG A 432 -8.99 22.90 14.02
C ARG A 432 -10.18 23.19 14.96
N HIS A 433 -10.99 22.19 15.30
CA HIS A 433 -12.07 22.37 16.29
C HIS A 433 -11.50 22.59 17.71
N TYR A 434 -10.30 22.06 18.00
CA TYR A 434 -9.56 22.33 19.24
C TYR A 434 -9.08 23.79 19.34
N ASP A 435 -8.57 24.38 18.25
CA ASP A 435 -8.19 25.81 18.23
C ASP A 435 -9.38 26.76 18.50
N GLY A 436 -10.58 26.38 18.03
CA GLY A 436 -11.80 27.14 18.29
C GLY A 436 -12.21 27.16 19.77
N LEU A 437 -11.98 26.05 20.49
CA LEU A 437 -12.28 25.94 21.91
C LEU A 437 -11.24 26.66 22.79
N MET A 438 -9.95 26.67 22.38
CA MET A 438 -8.90 27.40 23.09
C MET A 438 -9.00 28.93 22.98
N LYS A 439 -9.57 29.46 21.90
CA LYS A 439 -9.80 30.92 21.75
C LYS A 439 -10.93 31.47 22.61
N SER A 440 -11.76 30.61 23.21
CA SER A 440 -12.86 31.03 24.11
C SER A 440 -12.46 31.05 25.60
N GLY A 441 -11.21 31.41 25.90
CA GLY A 441 -10.76 31.74 27.25
C GLY A 441 -10.78 33.25 27.49
N LYS A 442 -11.96 33.81 27.82
CA LYS A 442 -12.14 35.24 28.09
C LYS A 442 -11.48 35.61 29.44
N ASN A 443 -10.47 36.48 29.38
CA ASN A 443 -9.93 37.35 30.44
C ASN A 443 -9.86 36.79 31.88
N ARG A 444 -8.69 36.28 32.28
CA ARG A 444 -8.20 36.51 33.65
C ARG A 444 -7.28 37.73 33.59
N LYS A 445 -7.81 38.91 33.95
CA LYS A 445 -6.97 40.04 34.33
C LYS A 445 -6.11 39.57 35.50
N VAL A 446 -4.80 39.56 35.31
CA VAL A 446 -3.84 39.58 36.40
C VAL A 446 -4.01 40.95 37.04
N ALA A 447 -4.50 40.98 38.26
CA ALA A 447 -4.45 42.13 39.16
C ALA A 447 -3.52 41.77 40.30
#